data_AF-A0A7J2H7S0-F1
#
_entry.id   AF-A0A7J2H7S0-F1
#
_cell.length_a   1.000
_cell.length_b   1.000
_cell.length_c   1.000
_cell.angle_alpha   90.00
_cell.angle_beta   90.00
_cell.angle_gamma   90.00
#
_symmetry.space_group_name_H-M   'P 1'
#
loop_
_entity.id
_entity.type
_entity.pdbx_description
1 polymer ?
#
loop_
_entity_poly.entity_id
_entity_poly.type
_entity_poly.pdbx_seq_one_letter_code
_entity_poly.pdbx_strand_id
1 'polypeptide(L)' 'MSPRVGRVAFNLALFFARVSGILIPLLDESSPSFYVNILALTVSIAFLVVVVLEVRRQARIPPVK' A
#
# COMPACT_ATOMS: atom_id res chain seq x y z
N MET A 1 -8.43 14.51 0.84
CA MET A 1 -7.49 14.24 1.95
C MET A 1 -6.58 15.44 2.11
N SER A 2 -6.12 15.74 3.32
CA SER A 2 -4.96 16.64 3.46
C SER A 2 -3.78 16.03 2.66
N PRO A 3 -3.03 16.82 1.87
CA PRO A 3 -1.87 16.33 1.12
C PRO A 3 -0.82 15.63 1.99
N ARG A 4 -0.82 15.92 3.30
CA ARG A 4 0.04 15.29 4.30
C ARG A 4 -0.45 13.88 4.63
N VAL A 5 -1.76 13.69 4.78
CA VAL A 5 -2.38 12.38 5.07
C VAL A 5 -2.19 11.40 3.91
N GLY A 6 -2.37 11.87 2.66
CA GLY A 6 -2.15 11.03 1.48
C GLY A 6 -0.70 10.56 1.35
N ARG A 7 0.28 11.43 1.64
CA ARG A 7 1.71 11.06 1.66
C ARG A 7 2.03 10.04 2.75
N VAL A 8 1.49 10.21 3.95
CA VAL A 8 1.69 9.26 5.06
C VAL A 8 1.08 7.90 4.71
N ALA A 9 -0.16 7.88 4.21
CA ALA A 9 -0.83 6.64 3.81
C ALA A 9 -0.07 5.91 2.69
N PHE A 10 0.44 6.64 1.69
CA PHE A 10 1.24 6.07 0.61
C PHE A 10 2.55 5.46 1.13
N ASN A 11 3.29 6.21 1.95
CA ASN A 11 4.55 5.72 2.51
C ASN A 11 4.35 4.49 3.40
N LEU A 12 3.26 4.46 4.18
CA LEU A 12 2.92 3.33 5.03
C LEU A 12 2.56 2.08 4.19
N ALA A 13 1.72 2.24 3.17
CA ALA A 13 1.36 1.18 2.24
C ALA A 13 2.59 0.61 1.51
N LEU A 14 3.48 1.50 1.05
CA LEU A 14 4.72 1.13 0.38
C LEU A 14 5.68 0.40 1.32
N PHE A 15 5.75 0.81 2.58
CA PHE A 15 6.55 0.15 3.60
C PHE A 15 6.08 -1.29 3.83
N PHE A 16 4.78 -1.49 4.07
CA PHE A 16 4.22 -2.83 4.26
C PHE A 16 4.37 -3.72 3.03
N ALA A 17 4.17 -3.17 1.83
CA ALA A 17 4.38 -3.91 0.59
C ALA A 17 5.84 -4.34 0.42
N ARG A 18 6.81 -3.47 0.73
CA ARG A 18 8.24 -3.80 0.66
C ARG A 18 8.63 -4.86 1.68
N VAL A 19 8.21 -4.70 2.94
CA VAL A 19 8.55 -5.65 4.01
C VAL A 19 7.96 -7.03 3.68
N SER A 20 6.68 -7.09 3.31
CA SER A 20 6.03 -8.35 2.95
C SER A 20 6.67 -8.98 1.70
N GLY A 21 6.97 -8.18 0.68
CA GLY A 21 7.63 -8.65 -0.54
C GLY A 21 9.04 -9.18 -0.32
N ILE A 22 9.80 -8.60 0.61
CA ILE A 22 11.13 -9.10 1.00
C ILE A 22 11.01 -10.38 1.81
N LEU A 23 10.02 -10.49 2.71
CA LEU A 23 9.86 -11.66 3.57
C LEU A 23 9.40 -12.91 2.82
N ILE A 24 8.55 -12.78 1.81
CA ILE A 24 8.00 -13.91 1.03
C ILE A 24 9.08 -14.88 0.53
N PRO A 25 10.15 -14.46 -0.17
CA PRO A 25 11.19 -15.39 -0.62
C PRO A 25 12.07 -15.96 0.50
N LEU A 26 12.00 -15.41 1.72
CA LEU A 26 12.72 -15.92 2.89
C LEU A 26 11.87 -16.89 3.75
N LEU A 27 10.57 -16.98 3.48
CA LEU A 27 9.62 -17.78 4.24
C LEU A 27 9.43 -19.16 3.61
N ASP A 28 9.26 -20.18 4.46
CA ASP A 28 8.89 -21.52 4.02
C ASP A 28 7.44 -21.51 3.50
N GLU A 29 7.24 -21.97 2.27
CA GLU A 29 5.94 -22.02 1.57
C GLU A 29 4.91 -22.87 2.33
N SER A 30 5.35 -23.84 3.13
CA SER A 30 4.49 -24.67 3.95
C SER A 30 4.03 -24.00 5.26
N SER A 31 4.64 -22.85 5.61
CA SER A 31 4.35 -22.16 6.86
C SER A 31 3.12 -21.26 6.76
N PRO A 32 2.29 -21.16 7.82
CA PRO A 32 1.21 -20.17 7.89
C PRO A 32 1.69 -18.73 7.66
N SER A 33 2.94 -18.43 8.05
CA SER A 33 3.57 -17.12 7.89
C SER A 33 3.74 -16.69 6.43
N PHE A 34 3.94 -17.64 5.51
CA PHE A 34 4.02 -17.37 4.07
C PHE A 34 2.67 -16.87 3.52
N TYR A 35 1.59 -17.59 3.82
CA TYR A 35 0.23 -17.20 3.39
C TYR A 35 -0.20 -15.86 3.98
N VAL A 36 0.12 -15.61 5.25
CA VAL A 36 -0.16 -14.30 5.89
C VAL A 36 0.60 -13.18 5.21
N ASN A 37 1.87 -13.39 4.83
CA ASN A 37 2.65 -12.37 4.12
C ASN A 37 2.14 -12.13 2.69
N ILE A 38 1.69 -13.17 1.99
CA ILE A 38 1.01 -13.00 0.69
C ILE A 38 -0.24 -12.14 0.85
N LEU A 39 -1.09 -12.45 1.83
CA LEU A 39 -2.33 -11.70 2.06
C LEU A 39 -2.05 -10.25 2.48
N ALA A 40 -1.05 -10.03 3.33
CA ALA A 40 -0.57 -8.71 3.72
C ALA A 40 -0.05 -7.91 2.50
N LEU A 41 0.70 -8.56 1.61
CA LEU A 41 1.18 -7.95 0.36
C LEU A 41 0.00 -7.57 -0.54
N THR A 42 -0.97 -8.46 -0.74
CA THR A 42 -2.16 -8.20 -1.56
C THR A 42 -2.96 -7.01 -1.03
N VAL A 43 -3.22 -6.97 0.28
CA VAL A 43 -3.94 -5.85 0.93
C VAL A 43 -3.13 -4.55 0.82
N SER A 44 -1.81 -4.60 1.01
CA SER A 44 -0.94 -3.43 0.88
C SER A 44 -0.97 -2.85 -0.53
N ILE A 45 -0.92 -3.70 -1.56
CA ILE A 45 -1.02 -3.28 -2.97
C ILE A 45 -2.39 -2.67 -3.26
N ALA A 46 -3.47 -3.34 -2.85
CA ALA A 46 -4.83 -2.82 -3.04
C ALA A 46 -5.02 -1.44 -2.37
N PHE A 47 -4.53 -1.30 -1.14
CA PHE A 47 -4.57 -0.04 -0.42
C PHE A 47 -3.73 1.05 -1.12
N LEU A 48 -2.54 0.70 -1.63
CA LEU A 48 -1.70 1.62 -2.38
C LEU A 48 -2.38 2.10 -3.67
N VAL A 49 -3.07 1.21 -4.40
CA VAL A 49 -3.88 1.58 -5.56
C VAL A 49 -4.98 2.57 -5.18
N VAL A 50 -5.73 2.30 -4.10
CA VAL A 50 -6.79 3.20 -3.62
C VAL A 50 -6.22 4.58 -3.27
N VAL A 51 -5.11 4.63 -2.53
CA VAL A 51 -4.44 5.89 -2.16
C VAL A 51 -3.99 6.65 -3.41
N VAL A 52 -3.39 5.97 -4.40
CA VAL A 52 -2.97 6.59 -5.66
C VAL A 52 -4.17 7.14 -6.43
N LEU A 53 -5.26 6.38 -6.55
CA LEU A 53 -6.47 6.84 -7.23
C LEU A 53 -7.06 8.06 -6.54
N GLU A 54 -7.10 8.07 -5.21
CA GLU A 54 -7.65 9.16 -4.43
C GLU A 54 -6.79 10.44 -4.53
N VAL A 55 -5.46 10.30 -4.50
CA VAL A 55 -4.53 11.42 -4.77
C VAL A 55 -4.69 11.94 -6.21
N ARG A 56 -4.82 11.06 -7.20
CA ARG A 56 -5.05 11.46 -8.60
C ARG A 56 -6.39 12.18 -8.79
N ARG A 57 -7.45 11.73 -8.10
CA ARG A 57 -8.75 12.43 -8.11
C ARG A 57 -8.63 13.84 -7.57
N GLN A 58 -7.94 14.02 -6.44
CA GLN A 58 -7.75 15.33 -5.83
C GLN A 58 -6.88 16.26 -6.68
N ALA A 59 -5.86 15.73 -7.36
CA ALA A 59 -5.03 16.52 -8.28
C ALA A 59 -5.77 16.94 -9.57
N ARG A 60 -6.80 16.19 -9.99
CA ARG A 60 -7.62 16.49 -11.18
C ARG A 60 -8.75 17.49 -10.91
N ILE A 61 -9.14 17.70 -9.67
CA ILE A 61 -10.12 18.72 -9.30
C ILE A 61 -9.35 20.04 -9.13
N PRO A 62 -9.50 21.03 -10.04
CA PRO A 62 -8.86 22.33 -9.85
C PRO A 62 -9.39 22.95 -8.54
N PRO A 63 -8.55 23.64 -7.75
CA PRO A 63 -9.05 24.41 -6.63
C PRO A 63 -10.05 25.45 -7.17
N VAL A 64 -11.30 25.37 -6.73
CA VAL A 64 -12.25 26.47 -6.91
C VAL A 64 -11.71 27.62 -6.05
N LYS A 65 -11.29 28.68 -6.74
CA LYS A 65 -10.78 29.93 -6.15
C LYS A 65 -11.83 30.60 -5.27
#